data_AF-A0A9E1F8K3-F1
#
_entry.id   AF-A0A9E1F8K3-F1
#
_cell.length_a   1.000
_cell.length_b   1.000
_cell.length_c   1.000
_cell.angle_alpha   90.00
_cell.angle_beta   90.00
_cell.angle_gamma   90.00
#
_symmetry.space_group_name_H-M   'P 1'
#
loop_
_entity.id
_entity.type
_entity.pdbx_description
1 polymer ?
#
loop_
_entity_poly.entity_id
_entity_poly.type
_entity_poly.pdbx_seq_one_letter_code
_entity_poly.pdbx_strand_id
1 'polypeptide(L)'
;MNGEVFNSCIIVASIKQALKSNLELNYKSEKYIKSLVFDFILGDEPEKREQASINEWFKHALKLGLSDVRYATNLTVSSEERSLQGFSNVSYKSILCIYKNKMSYLVPHWSFEEDKKGWDIVYKEFSLNGMPEIQKFSDNTLEFKDLLTKIAKFADEIECDNFGDCFREGLKALNEPEKIEQNILNAPLMPKLNLALFNAASAADVFGGMGSWNDDAAGWAKRKKRDKEYDELSSELFTQMHKATLFAINEW
;
A
#
# COMPACT_ATOMS: atom_id res chain seq x y z
N MET A 1 -3.02 3.84 -7.42
CA MET A 1 -2.70 3.59 -6.00
C MET A 1 -2.58 4.87 -5.20
N ASN A 2 -3.25 4.91 -4.05
CA ASN A 2 -3.08 5.93 -3.03
C ASN A 2 -1.59 6.05 -2.63
N GLY A 3 -1.09 7.29 -2.56
CA GLY A 3 0.32 7.58 -2.32
C GLY A 3 0.85 7.02 -1.00
N GLU A 4 0.02 6.94 0.04
CA GLU A 4 0.42 6.40 1.35
C GLU A 4 0.60 4.88 1.33
N VAL A 5 -0.28 4.15 0.61
CA VAL A 5 -0.13 2.70 0.39
C VAL A 5 1.16 2.47 -0.36
N PHE A 6 1.28 3.13 -1.51
CA PHE A 6 2.41 2.93 -2.42
C PHE A 6 3.73 3.18 -1.69
N ASN A 7 3.88 4.35 -1.05
CA ASN A 7 5.10 4.72 -0.35
C ASN A 7 5.50 3.71 0.74
N SER A 8 4.54 3.30 1.57
CA SER A 8 4.80 2.34 2.64
C SER A 8 5.19 0.97 2.09
N CYS A 9 4.56 0.52 1.00
CA CYS A 9 4.90 -0.73 0.34
C CYS A 9 6.31 -0.70 -0.28
N ILE A 10 6.68 0.41 -0.93
CA ILE A 10 8.03 0.59 -1.50
C ILE A 10 9.09 0.57 -0.40
N ILE A 11 8.85 1.25 0.72
CA ILE A 11 9.75 1.20 1.90
C ILE A 11 9.93 -0.23 2.39
N VAL A 12 8.84 -0.98 2.58
CA VAL A 12 8.89 -2.38 3.06
C VAL A 12 9.66 -3.26 2.08
N ALA A 13 9.39 -3.14 0.78
CA ALA A 13 10.09 -3.91 -0.24
C ALA A 13 11.60 -3.58 -0.28
N SER A 14 11.98 -2.30 -0.19
CA SER A 14 13.38 -1.88 -0.13
C SER A 14 14.10 -2.43 1.10
N ILE A 15 13.47 -2.39 2.28
CA ILE A 15 14.04 -2.92 3.52
C ILE A 15 14.20 -4.44 3.44
N LYS A 16 13.16 -5.17 3.01
CA LYS A 16 13.22 -6.62 2.80
C LYS A 16 14.38 -7.02 1.89
N GLN A 17 14.60 -6.27 0.82
CA GLN A 17 15.71 -6.57 -0.06
C GLN A 17 17.06 -6.30 0.62
N ALA A 18 17.23 -5.14 1.26
CA ALA A 18 18.46 -4.80 1.97
C ALA A 18 18.84 -5.86 3.02
N LEU A 19 17.84 -6.38 3.75
CA LEU A 19 17.99 -7.48 4.70
C LEU A 19 18.44 -8.79 4.02
N LYS A 20 17.83 -9.17 2.90
CA LYS A 20 18.16 -10.41 2.18
C LYS A 20 19.53 -10.39 1.50
N SER A 21 19.88 -9.26 0.89
CA SER A 21 21.14 -9.12 0.15
C SER A 21 22.30 -8.68 1.04
N ASN A 22 22.03 -8.28 2.30
CA ASN A 22 23.00 -7.66 3.19
C ASN A 22 23.69 -6.44 2.54
N LEU A 23 22.89 -5.62 1.85
CA LEU A 23 23.34 -4.41 1.15
C LEU A 23 22.76 -3.15 1.80
N GLU A 24 23.26 -1.99 1.41
CA GLU A 24 22.68 -0.72 1.81
C GLU A 24 21.24 -0.58 1.31
N LEU A 25 20.41 0.10 2.10
CA LEU A 25 19.03 0.37 1.75
C LEU A 25 18.96 1.32 0.56
N ASN A 26 18.40 0.85 -0.54
CA ASN A 26 18.12 1.65 -1.72
C ASN A 26 16.64 1.97 -1.78
N TYR A 27 16.29 3.16 -1.31
CA TYR A 27 14.95 3.72 -1.37
C TYR A 27 14.99 5.06 -2.10
N LYS A 28 14.08 5.25 -3.06
CA LYS A 28 13.91 6.50 -3.78
C LYS A 28 12.49 7.01 -3.56
N SER A 29 12.39 8.21 -3.00
CA SER A 29 11.11 8.88 -2.78
C SER A 29 10.55 9.44 -4.08
N GLU A 30 9.23 9.49 -4.15
CA GLU A 30 8.51 10.18 -5.23
C GLU A 30 8.79 11.69 -5.24
N LYS A 31 8.72 12.32 -6.41
CA LYS A 31 9.03 13.77 -6.58
C LYS A 31 8.13 14.70 -5.76
N TYR A 32 6.91 14.25 -5.45
CA TYR A 32 5.96 15.00 -4.64
C TYR A 32 6.26 14.91 -3.14
N ILE A 33 7.14 14.00 -2.71
CA ILE A 33 7.60 13.88 -1.32
C ILE A 33 8.81 14.80 -1.13
N LYS A 34 8.72 15.73 -0.18
CA LYS A 34 9.72 16.77 0.06
C LYS A 34 10.57 16.48 1.28
N SER A 35 9.97 15.87 2.29
CA SER A 35 10.67 15.36 3.47
C SER A 35 10.12 13.99 3.83
N LEU A 36 11.00 13.11 4.29
CA LEU A 36 10.64 11.80 4.79
C LEU A 36 11.58 11.44 5.94
N VAL A 37 11.02 11.39 7.15
CA VAL A 37 11.75 11.11 8.38
C VAL A 37 11.09 10.00 9.17
N PHE A 38 11.90 9.30 9.96
CA PHE A 38 11.46 8.27 10.89
C PHE A 38 11.65 8.83 12.30
N ASP A 39 10.56 8.93 13.05
CA ASP A 39 10.51 9.33 14.45
C ASP A 39 10.44 8.07 15.32
N PHE A 40 11.58 7.61 15.83
CA PHE A 40 11.71 6.31 16.51
C PHE A 40 12.13 6.45 17.99
N ILE A 41 11.82 5.42 18.78
CA ILE A 41 12.02 5.42 20.22
C ILE A 41 13.47 5.04 20.56
N LEU A 42 14.11 5.81 21.44
CA LEU A 42 15.43 5.54 21.97
C LEU A 42 15.35 4.79 23.31
N GLY A 43 15.79 3.54 23.31
CA GLY A 43 15.75 2.68 24.50
C GLY A 43 14.33 2.23 24.82
N ASP A 44 13.99 2.20 26.11
CA ASP A 44 12.71 1.68 26.61
C ASP A 44 11.72 2.81 27.01
N GLU A 45 12.14 4.08 26.92
CA GLU A 45 11.34 5.23 27.31
C GLU A 45 10.65 5.85 26.08
N PRO A 46 9.30 5.79 25.96
CA PRO A 46 8.60 6.28 24.77
C PRO A 46 8.76 7.78 24.46
N GLU A 47 9.16 8.57 25.47
CA GLU A 47 9.39 10.01 25.38
C GLU A 47 10.76 10.37 24.79
N LYS A 48 11.74 9.45 24.89
CA LYS A 48 13.05 9.64 24.28
C LYS A 48 12.97 9.21 22.82
N ARG A 49 12.97 10.18 21.91
CA ARG A 49 12.79 9.93 20.48
C ARG A 49 13.82 10.66 19.64
N GLU A 50 14.12 10.09 18.50
CA GLU A 50 15.02 10.67 17.50
C GLU A 50 14.31 10.69 16.14
N GLN A 51 14.50 11.78 15.41
CA GLN A 51 14.11 11.87 14.01
C GLN A 51 15.34 11.69 13.13
N ALA A 52 15.28 10.74 12.21
CA ALA A 52 16.37 10.50 11.28
C ALA A 52 15.88 10.17 9.88
N SER A 53 16.79 10.20 8.91
CA SER A 53 16.51 9.68 7.57
C SER A 53 16.23 8.18 7.61
N ILE A 54 15.58 7.65 6.57
CA ILE A 54 15.33 6.20 6.45
C ILE A 54 16.60 5.36 6.58
N ASN A 55 17.73 5.84 6.05
CA ASN A 55 19.00 5.13 6.08
C ASN A 55 19.61 5.10 7.49
N GLU A 56 19.51 6.20 8.22
CA GLU A 56 20.00 6.29 9.60
C GLU A 56 19.13 5.44 10.54
N TRP A 57 17.80 5.56 10.41
CA TRP A 57 16.86 4.71 11.13
C TRP A 57 17.10 3.23 10.82
N PHE A 58 17.26 2.85 9.56
CA PHE A 58 17.51 1.45 9.19
C PHE A 58 18.82 0.92 9.80
N LYS A 59 19.89 1.71 9.77
CA LYS A 59 21.16 1.36 10.47
C LYS A 59 20.97 1.20 11.96
N HIS A 60 20.16 2.04 12.60
CA HIS A 60 19.80 1.91 14.00
C HIS A 60 18.99 0.62 14.26
N ALA A 61 17.96 0.35 13.46
CA ALA A 61 17.11 -0.83 13.59
C ALA A 61 17.91 -2.14 13.41
N LEU A 62 18.87 -2.17 12.47
CA LEU A 62 19.79 -3.31 12.30
C LEU A 62 20.61 -3.58 13.56
N LYS A 63 21.12 -2.54 14.24
CA LYS A 63 21.86 -2.70 15.51
C LYS A 63 20.99 -3.29 16.62
N LEU A 64 19.69 -2.97 16.60
CA LEU A 64 18.69 -3.56 17.51
C LEU A 64 18.24 -4.97 17.10
N GLY A 65 18.76 -5.51 16.00
CA GLY A 65 18.46 -6.86 15.53
C GLY A 65 17.16 -6.96 14.73
N LEU A 66 16.82 -5.94 13.94
CA LEU A 66 15.75 -6.00 12.94
C LEU A 66 16.00 -7.20 12.01
N SER A 67 14.98 -8.04 11.84
CA SER A 67 15.06 -9.30 11.12
C SER A 67 14.10 -9.39 9.94
N ASP A 68 12.95 -8.72 10.02
CA ASP A 68 11.99 -8.59 8.92
C ASP A 68 11.14 -7.34 9.12
N VAL A 69 10.45 -6.93 8.05
CA VAL A 69 9.40 -5.92 8.09
C VAL A 69 8.18 -6.39 7.31
N ARG A 70 6.98 -5.96 7.73
CA ARG A 70 5.74 -6.25 7.03
C ARG A 70 4.89 -5.00 6.86
N TYR A 71 4.22 -4.89 5.72
CA TYR A 71 3.16 -3.93 5.51
C TYR A 71 1.87 -4.43 6.17
N ALA A 72 1.19 -3.57 6.90
CA ALA A 72 -0.07 -3.88 7.56
C ALA A 72 -1.14 -2.84 7.20
N THR A 73 -2.33 -3.34 6.86
CA THR A 73 -3.53 -2.53 6.63
C THR A 73 -4.79 -3.36 6.84
N ASN A 74 -5.95 -2.71 6.94
CA ASN A 74 -7.23 -3.40 7.07
C ASN A 74 -7.64 -4.04 5.75
N LEU A 75 -8.10 -5.30 5.79
CA LEU A 75 -8.58 -6.02 4.60
C LEU A 75 -9.93 -5.49 4.10
N THR A 76 -10.78 -5.06 5.02
CA THR A 76 -12.14 -4.60 4.75
C THR A 76 -12.38 -3.32 5.50
N VAL A 77 -13.16 -2.43 4.90
CA VAL A 77 -13.66 -1.20 5.51
C VAL A 77 -15.14 -1.04 5.16
N SER A 78 -15.85 -0.25 5.94
CA SER A 78 -17.22 0.16 5.61
C SER A 78 -17.25 1.01 4.33
N SER A 79 -18.43 1.16 3.72
CA SER A 79 -18.60 2.05 2.55
C SER A 79 -18.21 3.50 2.88
N GLU A 80 -18.52 3.95 4.09
CA GLU A 80 -18.14 5.29 4.57
C GLU A 80 -16.61 5.45 4.62
N GLU A 81 -15.90 4.51 5.26
CA GLU A 81 -14.44 4.51 5.31
C GLU A 81 -13.79 4.37 3.93
N ARG A 82 -14.42 3.62 3.00
CA ARG A 82 -13.96 3.50 1.62
C ARG A 82 -14.03 4.84 0.88
N SER A 83 -15.08 5.63 1.13
CA SER A 83 -15.21 6.96 0.51
C SER A 83 -14.11 7.93 0.96
N LEU A 84 -13.50 7.68 2.12
CA LEU A 84 -12.43 8.49 2.66
C LEU A 84 -11.01 8.11 2.17
N GLN A 85 -10.86 7.07 1.35
CA GLN A 85 -9.53 6.58 0.93
C GLN A 85 -8.77 7.57 0.02
N GLY A 86 -9.44 8.62 -0.46
CA GLY A 86 -8.80 9.73 -1.18
C GLY A 86 -8.11 10.76 -0.29
N PHE A 87 -8.29 10.71 1.03
CA PHE A 87 -7.72 11.67 1.97
C PHE A 87 -6.48 11.11 2.65
N SER A 88 -5.52 11.99 2.95
CA SER A 88 -4.34 11.61 3.73
C SER A 88 -4.71 11.31 5.18
N ASN A 89 -3.97 10.40 5.81
CA ASN A 89 -4.07 10.00 7.21
C ASN A 89 -5.38 9.32 7.63
N VAL A 90 -6.26 8.93 6.69
CA VAL A 90 -7.54 8.29 7.03
C VAL A 90 -7.45 6.76 7.07
N SER A 91 -6.51 6.18 6.33
CA SER A 91 -6.39 4.73 6.25
C SER A 91 -5.45 4.17 7.32
N TYR A 92 -5.84 3.04 7.92
CA TYR A 92 -4.99 2.28 8.82
C TYR A 92 -3.87 1.61 8.03
N LYS A 93 -2.71 2.25 7.98
CA LYS A 93 -1.50 1.73 7.34
C LYS A 93 -0.36 1.77 8.34
N SER A 94 0.41 0.70 8.41
CA SER A 94 1.64 0.69 9.20
C SER A 94 2.70 -0.23 8.62
N ILE A 95 3.93 -0.01 9.04
CA ILE A 95 5.06 -0.90 8.79
C ILE A 95 5.39 -1.59 10.11
N LEU A 96 5.10 -2.88 10.21
CA LEU A 96 5.49 -3.73 11.32
C LEU A 96 6.99 -4.02 11.21
N CYS A 97 7.73 -3.71 12.26
CA CYS A 97 9.16 -3.99 12.40
C CYS A 97 9.35 -5.18 13.35
N ILE A 98 10.01 -6.24 12.86
CA ILE A 98 10.18 -7.49 13.59
C ILE A 98 11.65 -7.63 14.00
N TYR A 99 11.91 -7.48 15.29
CA TYR A 99 13.22 -7.70 15.90
C TYR A 99 13.28 -9.09 16.55
N LYS A 100 14.47 -9.54 16.93
CA LYS A 100 14.66 -10.85 17.59
C LYS A 100 13.76 -11.07 18.82
N ASN A 101 13.57 -10.03 19.64
CA ASN A 101 12.90 -10.15 20.95
C ASN A 101 11.74 -9.15 21.12
N LYS A 102 11.41 -8.35 20.11
CA LYS A 102 10.33 -7.36 20.19
C LYS A 102 9.76 -7.04 18.81
N MET A 103 8.58 -6.44 18.79
CA MET A 103 8.00 -5.82 17.61
C MET A 103 7.71 -4.34 17.89
N SER A 104 7.78 -3.53 16.85
CA SER A 104 7.26 -2.17 16.83
C SER A 104 6.51 -1.94 15.53
N TYR A 105 5.74 -0.87 15.44
CA TYR A 105 5.11 -0.47 14.20
C TYR A 105 5.33 1.01 13.94
N LEU A 106 5.53 1.35 12.67
CA LEU A 106 5.65 2.71 12.19
C LEU A 106 4.35 3.12 11.51
N VAL A 107 3.77 4.22 11.96
CA VAL A 107 2.56 4.80 11.35
C VAL A 107 2.97 6.05 10.57
N PRO A 108 2.67 6.14 9.26
CA PRO A 108 2.93 7.34 8.49
C PRO A 108 1.97 8.46 8.89
N HIS A 109 2.48 9.68 8.94
CA HIS A 109 1.70 10.90 8.98
C HIS A 109 2.14 11.82 7.85
N TRP A 110 1.19 12.24 7.02
CA TRP A 110 1.40 13.06 5.83
C TRP A 110 0.89 14.49 6.08
N SER A 111 1.78 15.47 5.97
CA SER A 111 1.47 16.90 5.99
C SER A 111 1.71 17.49 4.61
N PHE A 112 0.74 18.25 4.07
CA PHE A 112 0.94 18.97 2.83
C PHE A 112 1.57 20.32 3.11
N GLU A 113 2.73 20.58 2.51
CA GLU A 113 3.45 21.83 2.59
C GLU A 113 3.16 22.67 1.35
N GLU A 114 2.36 23.72 1.50
CA GLU A 114 1.90 24.57 0.40
C GLU A 114 3.07 25.23 -0.34
N ASP A 115 4.03 25.80 0.40
CA ASP A 115 5.21 26.46 -0.16
C ASP A 115 6.08 25.53 -1.02
N LYS A 116 6.21 24.27 -0.60
CA LYS A 116 6.99 23.27 -1.33
C LYS A 116 6.19 22.58 -2.43
N LYS A 117 4.87 22.77 -2.48
CA LYS A 117 3.92 22.05 -3.34
C LYS A 117 4.14 20.54 -3.26
N GLY A 118 4.18 20.01 -2.05
CA GLY A 118 4.43 18.59 -1.82
C GLY A 118 4.22 18.16 -0.38
N TRP A 119 4.62 16.93 -0.10
CA TRP A 119 4.28 16.25 1.15
C TRP A 119 5.52 16.06 2.03
N ASP A 120 5.39 16.41 3.29
CA ASP A 120 6.32 16.02 4.35
C ASP A 120 5.71 14.80 5.08
N ILE A 121 6.52 13.75 5.25
CA ILE A 121 6.08 12.47 5.81
C ILE A 121 6.89 12.14 7.06
N VAL A 122 6.20 11.82 8.15
CA VAL A 122 6.80 11.32 9.39
C VAL A 122 6.30 9.91 9.65
N TYR A 123 7.20 8.93 9.64
CA TYR A 123 6.91 7.57 10.12
C TYR A 123 7.18 7.49 11.61
N LYS A 124 6.11 7.51 12.41
CA LYS A 124 6.21 7.52 13.88
C LYS A 124 6.18 6.10 14.44
N GLU A 125 7.18 5.74 15.22
CA GLU A 125 7.29 4.42 15.86
C GLU A 125 6.47 4.32 17.14
N PHE A 126 5.85 3.16 17.32
CA PHE A 126 5.18 2.75 18.52
C PHE A 126 5.60 1.33 18.88
N SER A 127 5.91 1.10 20.16
CA SER A 127 6.19 -0.25 20.67
C SER A 127 4.93 -1.11 20.62
N LEU A 128 5.11 -2.38 20.27
CA LEU A 128 4.04 -3.37 20.34
C LEU A 128 4.19 -4.19 21.62
N ASN A 129 3.10 -4.36 22.35
CA ASN A 129 3.10 -5.21 23.54
C ASN A 129 3.10 -6.68 23.10
N GLY A 130 4.20 -7.38 23.39
CA GLY A 130 4.38 -8.78 23.06
C GLY A 130 4.79 -9.04 21.60
N MET A 131 4.67 -10.30 21.21
CA MET A 131 5.04 -10.82 19.87
C MET A 131 3.83 -11.57 19.30
N PRO A 132 2.80 -10.84 18.79
CA PRO A 132 1.63 -11.50 18.22
C PRO A 132 2.02 -12.39 17.04
N GLU A 133 1.19 -13.40 16.77
CA GLU A 133 1.38 -14.25 15.61
C GLU A 133 1.30 -13.41 14.33
N ILE A 134 2.29 -13.58 13.47
CA ILE A 134 2.36 -12.88 12.20
C ILE A 134 1.41 -13.55 11.22
N GLN A 135 0.34 -12.84 10.86
CA GLN A 135 -0.61 -13.30 9.86
C GLN A 135 0.08 -13.55 8.52
N LYS A 136 -0.19 -14.71 7.92
CA LYS A 136 0.22 -15.05 6.55
C LYS A 136 -0.90 -14.76 5.56
N PHE A 137 -0.53 -14.28 4.38
CA PHE A 137 -1.46 -14.02 3.29
C PHE A 137 -1.34 -15.11 2.22
N SER A 138 -2.47 -15.46 1.60
CA SER A 138 -2.53 -16.41 0.49
C SER A 138 -2.58 -15.66 -0.84
N ASP A 139 -2.09 -16.32 -1.89
CA ASP A 139 -2.24 -15.87 -3.26
C ASP A 139 -3.73 -15.83 -3.64
N ASN A 140 -4.21 -14.68 -4.10
CA ASN A 140 -5.59 -14.45 -4.55
C ASN A 140 -5.68 -14.12 -6.04
N THR A 141 -4.70 -14.53 -6.85
CA THR A 141 -4.60 -14.15 -8.28
C THR A 141 -5.85 -14.53 -9.08
N LEU A 142 -6.42 -15.72 -8.85
CA LEU A 142 -7.57 -16.19 -9.64
C LEU A 142 -8.83 -15.37 -9.31
N GLU A 143 -9.11 -15.18 -8.03
CA GLU A 143 -10.23 -14.37 -7.53
C GLU A 143 -10.08 -12.92 -7.98
N PHE A 144 -8.86 -12.38 -7.95
CA PHE A 144 -8.63 -11.00 -8.34
C PHE A 144 -8.81 -10.81 -9.86
N LYS A 145 -8.36 -11.75 -10.70
CA LYS A 145 -8.64 -11.72 -12.16
C LYS A 145 -10.13 -11.78 -12.47
N ASP A 146 -10.86 -12.67 -11.82
CA ASP A 146 -12.30 -12.81 -12.01
C ASP A 146 -13.01 -11.50 -11.67
N LEU A 147 -12.66 -10.90 -10.52
CA LEU A 147 -13.22 -9.63 -10.10
C LEU A 147 -12.88 -8.47 -11.04
N LEU A 148 -11.60 -8.31 -11.42
CA LEU A 148 -11.18 -7.25 -12.34
C LEU A 148 -11.92 -7.34 -13.68
N THR A 149 -12.21 -8.56 -14.15
CA THR A 149 -13.00 -8.78 -15.37
C THR A 149 -14.44 -8.31 -15.19
N LYS A 150 -15.10 -8.68 -14.08
CA LYS A 150 -16.48 -8.29 -13.79
C LYS A 150 -16.62 -6.79 -13.62
N ILE A 151 -15.74 -6.17 -12.83
CA ILE A 151 -15.82 -4.74 -12.52
C ILE A 151 -15.41 -3.86 -13.71
N ALA A 152 -14.49 -4.32 -14.58
CA ALA A 152 -14.23 -3.65 -15.87
C ALA A 152 -15.48 -3.59 -16.74
N LYS A 153 -16.16 -4.72 -16.90
CA LYS A 153 -17.42 -4.78 -17.66
C LYS A 153 -18.49 -3.88 -17.03
N PHE A 154 -18.61 -3.92 -15.70
CA PHE A 154 -19.53 -3.05 -14.97
C PHE A 154 -19.24 -1.57 -15.23
N ALA A 155 -17.97 -1.17 -15.17
CA ALA A 155 -17.52 0.20 -15.44
C ALA A 155 -17.92 0.66 -16.85
N ASP A 156 -17.73 -0.18 -17.87
CA ASP A 156 -18.17 0.12 -19.24
C ASP A 156 -19.70 0.30 -19.32
N GLU A 157 -20.48 -0.58 -18.68
CA GLU A 157 -21.95 -0.53 -18.68
C GLU A 157 -22.51 0.71 -17.96
N ILE A 158 -21.78 1.24 -16.97
CA ILE A 158 -22.14 2.49 -16.28
C ILE A 158 -21.58 3.76 -16.94
N GLU A 159 -20.93 3.65 -18.10
CA GLU A 159 -20.30 4.76 -18.82
C GLU A 159 -19.13 5.40 -18.05
N CYS A 160 -18.31 4.55 -17.42
CA CYS A 160 -17.07 4.95 -16.76
C CYS A 160 -15.88 4.09 -17.26
N ASP A 161 -15.73 4.04 -18.58
CA ASP A 161 -14.73 3.27 -19.32
C ASP A 161 -13.29 3.59 -18.91
N ASN A 162 -13.03 4.83 -18.49
CA ASN A 162 -11.74 5.24 -17.91
C ASN A 162 -11.31 4.38 -16.70
N PHE A 163 -12.24 4.00 -15.81
CA PHE A 163 -11.94 3.07 -14.73
C PHE A 163 -11.90 1.62 -15.21
N GLY A 164 -12.74 1.28 -16.21
CA GLY A 164 -12.64 0.02 -16.94
C GLY A 164 -11.22 -0.26 -17.44
N ASP A 165 -10.56 0.76 -17.98
CA ASP A 165 -9.18 0.68 -18.46
C ASP A 165 -8.18 0.42 -17.33
N CYS A 166 -8.34 1.05 -16.16
CA CYS A 166 -7.53 0.75 -14.97
C CYS A 166 -7.61 -0.73 -14.58
N PHE A 167 -8.81 -1.32 -14.60
CA PHE A 167 -9.01 -2.73 -14.27
C PHE A 167 -8.44 -3.67 -15.34
N ARG A 168 -8.56 -3.30 -16.62
CA ARG A 168 -7.96 -4.02 -17.75
C ARG A 168 -6.43 -3.99 -17.69
N GLU A 169 -5.82 -2.87 -17.31
CA GLU A 169 -4.36 -2.80 -17.10
C GLU A 169 -3.93 -3.69 -15.93
N GLY A 170 -4.71 -3.75 -14.85
CA GLY A 170 -4.47 -4.71 -13.77
C GLY A 170 -4.53 -6.17 -14.23
N LEU A 171 -5.52 -6.53 -15.06
CA LEU A 171 -5.62 -7.85 -15.68
C LEU A 171 -4.41 -8.19 -16.56
N LYS A 172 -3.97 -7.22 -17.37
CA LYS A 172 -2.81 -7.37 -18.25
C LYS A 172 -1.55 -7.66 -17.43
N ALA A 173 -1.33 -6.95 -16.32
CA ALA A 173 -0.21 -7.22 -15.41
C ALA A 173 -0.26 -8.66 -14.85
N LEU A 174 -1.43 -9.16 -14.46
CA LEU A 174 -1.57 -10.54 -13.95
C LEU A 174 -1.49 -11.62 -15.03
N ASN A 175 -1.77 -11.29 -16.29
CA ASN A 175 -1.71 -12.24 -17.41
C ASN A 175 -0.33 -12.30 -18.07
N GLU A 176 0.43 -11.21 -17.99
CA GLU A 176 1.72 -11.05 -18.67
C GLU A 176 2.83 -10.61 -17.67
N PRO A 177 3.04 -11.33 -16.55
CA PRO A 177 3.97 -10.94 -15.48
C PRO A 177 5.42 -10.79 -15.97
N GLU A 178 5.79 -11.49 -17.05
CA GLU A 178 7.11 -11.41 -17.68
C GLU A 178 7.38 -10.09 -18.40
N LYS A 179 6.34 -9.32 -18.76
CA LYS A 179 6.48 -8.02 -19.43
C LYS A 179 6.59 -6.85 -18.46
N ILE A 180 6.43 -7.09 -17.17
CA ILE A 180 6.53 -6.04 -16.15
C ILE A 180 7.99 -5.74 -15.88
N GLU A 181 8.41 -4.52 -16.18
CA GLU A 181 9.75 -4.05 -15.81
C GLU A 181 9.85 -3.85 -14.29
N GLN A 182 10.92 -4.36 -13.68
CA GLN A 182 11.10 -4.28 -12.22
C GLN A 182 11.56 -2.90 -11.73
N ASN A 183 11.96 -2.01 -12.65
CA ASN A 183 12.34 -0.62 -12.36
C ASN A 183 11.15 0.29 -12.00
N ILE A 184 9.92 -0.12 -12.34
CA ILE A 184 8.71 0.70 -12.21
C ILE A 184 8.41 1.07 -10.75
N LEU A 185 8.88 0.28 -9.78
CA LEU A 185 8.45 0.45 -8.40
C LEU A 185 9.34 1.33 -7.54
N ASN A 186 10.44 1.91 -8.05
CA ASN A 186 11.51 2.46 -7.19
C ASN A 186 12.00 1.46 -6.10
N ALA A 187 11.50 0.22 -6.14
CA ALA A 187 11.68 -0.87 -5.22
C ALA A 187 12.35 -2.02 -5.99
N PRO A 188 13.21 -2.78 -5.32
CA PRO A 188 14.10 -3.68 -6.00
C PRO A 188 13.54 -5.12 -6.10
N LEU A 189 14.29 -6.03 -6.73
CA LEU A 189 13.82 -7.27 -7.38
C LEU A 189 12.78 -8.10 -6.58
N MET A 190 11.48 -7.84 -6.78
CA MET A 190 10.40 -8.68 -6.25
C MET A 190 10.21 -9.93 -7.12
N PRO A 191 9.75 -11.06 -6.55
CA PRO A 191 9.32 -12.20 -7.34
C PRO A 191 8.24 -11.79 -8.36
N LYS A 192 8.26 -12.40 -9.55
CA LYS A 192 7.39 -11.98 -10.66
C LYS A 192 5.90 -11.97 -10.30
N LEU A 193 5.43 -12.98 -9.56
CA LEU A 193 4.04 -13.06 -9.12
C LEU A 193 3.68 -11.91 -8.18
N ASN A 194 4.50 -11.66 -7.15
CA ASN A 194 4.33 -10.56 -6.21
C ASN A 194 4.34 -9.20 -6.94
N LEU A 195 5.27 -9.03 -7.88
CA LEU A 195 5.34 -7.84 -8.72
C LEU A 195 4.06 -7.64 -9.54
N ALA A 196 3.54 -8.71 -10.16
CA ALA A 196 2.30 -8.66 -10.94
C ALA A 196 1.09 -8.32 -10.08
N LEU A 197 0.94 -8.95 -8.91
CA LEU A 197 -0.13 -8.66 -7.95
C LEU A 197 -0.06 -7.22 -7.44
N PHE A 198 1.14 -6.72 -7.14
CA PHE A 198 1.31 -5.34 -6.71
C PHE A 198 0.96 -4.34 -7.83
N ASN A 199 1.39 -4.59 -9.07
CA ASN A 199 1.03 -3.73 -10.21
C ASN A 199 -0.47 -3.75 -10.48
N ALA A 200 -1.10 -4.93 -10.39
CA ALA A 200 -2.54 -5.07 -10.56
C ALA A 200 -3.33 -4.34 -9.47
N ALA A 201 -2.92 -4.48 -8.22
CA ALA A 201 -3.50 -3.73 -7.11
C ALA A 201 -3.29 -2.22 -7.29
N SER A 202 -2.11 -1.81 -7.76
CA SER A 202 -1.80 -0.40 -7.97
C SER A 202 -2.64 0.25 -9.07
N ALA A 203 -2.84 -0.47 -10.18
CA ALA A 203 -3.70 -0.04 -11.29
C ALA A 203 -5.17 0.01 -10.88
N ALA A 204 -5.63 -0.96 -10.09
CA ALA A 204 -7.02 -1.08 -9.68
C ALA A 204 -7.42 -0.17 -8.50
N ASP A 205 -6.45 0.47 -7.84
CA ASP A 205 -6.70 1.42 -6.76
C ASP A 205 -7.14 2.78 -7.31
N VAL A 206 -8.45 2.82 -7.61
CA VAL A 206 -9.21 3.95 -8.17
C VAL A 206 -10.03 4.69 -7.11
N PHE A 207 -9.87 4.33 -5.84
CA PHE A 207 -10.58 4.96 -4.73
C PHE A 207 -9.96 6.32 -4.41
N GLY A 208 -10.78 7.37 -4.38
CA GLY A 208 -10.29 8.73 -4.23
C GLY A 208 -11.36 9.72 -3.78
N GLY A 209 -11.05 11.00 -3.95
CA GLY A 209 -11.99 12.11 -3.77
C GLY A 209 -12.79 12.41 -5.04
N MET A 210 -12.85 13.69 -5.41
CA MET A 210 -13.59 14.16 -6.59
C MET A 210 -13.11 13.49 -7.88
N GLY A 211 -14.06 13.06 -8.73
CA GLY A 211 -13.78 12.42 -10.01
C GLY A 211 -13.22 10.99 -9.92
N SER A 212 -13.24 10.39 -8.72
CA SER A 212 -12.77 9.02 -8.50
C SER A 212 -13.89 8.00 -8.66
N TRP A 213 -13.56 6.71 -8.49
CA TRP A 213 -14.55 5.64 -8.45
C TRP A 213 -15.63 5.87 -7.36
N ASN A 214 -15.23 6.40 -6.20
CA ASN A 214 -16.14 6.69 -5.10
C ASN A 214 -17.07 7.88 -5.36
N ASP A 215 -16.81 8.67 -6.40
CA ASP A 215 -17.56 9.88 -6.74
C ASP A 215 -18.31 9.71 -8.07
N ASP A 216 -17.57 9.71 -9.19
CA ASP A 216 -18.16 9.66 -10.52
C ASP A 216 -18.87 8.34 -10.79
N ALA A 217 -18.19 7.21 -10.54
CA ALA A 217 -18.77 5.90 -10.81
C ALA A 217 -19.95 5.60 -9.86
N ALA A 218 -19.86 5.99 -8.59
CA ALA A 218 -20.98 5.94 -7.65
C ALA A 218 -22.19 6.74 -8.15
N GLY A 219 -21.96 7.96 -8.63
CA GLY A 219 -22.99 8.82 -9.21
C GLY A 219 -23.65 8.22 -10.44
N TRP A 220 -22.86 7.66 -11.36
CA TRP A 220 -23.35 6.99 -12.57
C TRP A 220 -24.13 5.71 -12.26
N ALA A 221 -23.63 4.87 -11.36
CA ALA A 221 -24.31 3.66 -10.91
C ALA A 221 -25.69 4.00 -10.33
N LYS A 222 -25.79 5.05 -9.50
CA LYS A 222 -27.06 5.52 -8.96
C LYS A 222 -28.01 6.01 -10.05
N ARG A 223 -27.53 6.81 -11.02
CA ARG A 223 -28.34 7.27 -12.17
C ARG A 223 -28.91 6.09 -12.97
N LYS A 224 -28.15 5.01 -13.10
CA LYS A 224 -28.53 3.79 -13.82
C LYS A 224 -29.24 2.74 -12.95
N LYS A 225 -29.55 3.05 -11.68
CA LYS A 225 -30.22 2.16 -10.71
C LYS A 225 -29.45 0.85 -10.44
N ARG A 226 -28.12 0.94 -10.37
CA ARG A 226 -27.19 -0.16 -10.10
C ARG A 226 -26.32 0.10 -8.86
N ASP A 227 -26.82 0.90 -7.93
CA ASP A 227 -26.17 1.27 -6.68
C ASP A 227 -25.76 0.04 -5.85
N LYS A 228 -26.65 -0.95 -5.73
CA LYS A 228 -26.35 -2.19 -5.01
C LYS A 228 -25.17 -2.97 -5.62
N GLU A 229 -25.18 -3.16 -6.93
CA GLU A 229 -24.13 -3.89 -7.63
C GLU A 229 -22.79 -3.13 -7.59
N TYR A 230 -22.84 -1.80 -7.70
CA TYR A 230 -21.68 -0.95 -7.48
C TYR A 230 -21.09 -1.16 -6.08
N ASP A 231 -21.91 -1.15 -5.03
CA ASP A 231 -21.42 -1.29 -3.66
C ASP A 231 -20.82 -2.68 -3.41
N GLU A 232 -21.43 -3.74 -3.94
CA GLU A 232 -20.93 -5.12 -3.86
C GLU A 232 -19.57 -5.25 -4.56
N LEU A 233 -19.47 -4.84 -5.83
CA LEU A 233 -18.23 -4.91 -6.60
C LEU A 233 -17.14 -4.02 -6.01
N SER A 234 -17.47 -2.82 -5.53
CA SER A 234 -16.50 -1.89 -4.93
C SER A 234 -15.94 -2.42 -3.60
N SER A 235 -16.78 -3.08 -2.80
CA SER A 235 -16.36 -3.69 -1.53
C SER A 235 -15.47 -4.90 -1.78
N GLU A 236 -15.83 -5.72 -2.77
CA GLU A 236 -15.01 -6.84 -3.18
C GLU A 236 -13.68 -6.37 -3.79
N LEU A 237 -13.68 -5.31 -4.59
CA LEU A 237 -12.49 -4.73 -5.20
C LEU A 237 -11.50 -4.29 -4.12
N PHE A 238 -11.98 -3.51 -3.16
CA PHE A 238 -11.17 -3.06 -2.04
C PHE A 238 -10.52 -4.25 -1.32
N THR A 239 -11.31 -5.29 -1.04
CA THR A 239 -10.84 -6.48 -0.33
C THR A 239 -9.79 -7.26 -1.12
N GLN A 240 -10.03 -7.55 -2.39
CA GLN A 240 -9.10 -8.33 -3.21
C GLN A 240 -7.82 -7.56 -3.52
N MET A 241 -7.92 -6.24 -3.73
CA MET A 241 -6.77 -5.37 -3.91
C MET A 241 -5.87 -5.35 -2.67
N HIS A 242 -6.46 -5.25 -1.47
CA HIS A 242 -5.70 -5.27 -0.21
C HIS A 242 -5.08 -6.64 0.06
N LYS A 243 -5.80 -7.75 -0.20
CA LYS A 243 -5.22 -9.10 -0.15
C LYS A 243 -4.02 -9.25 -1.09
N ALA A 244 -4.17 -8.80 -2.34
CA ALA A 244 -3.10 -8.84 -3.35
C ALA A 244 -1.88 -8.02 -2.90
N THR A 245 -2.10 -6.82 -2.35
CA THR A 245 -1.05 -5.94 -1.82
C THR A 245 -0.32 -6.59 -0.65
N LEU A 246 -1.07 -7.14 0.32
CA LEU A 246 -0.49 -7.78 1.51
C LEU A 246 0.31 -9.03 1.14
N PHE A 247 -0.20 -9.88 0.25
CA PHE A 247 0.54 -11.02 -0.27
C PHE A 247 1.81 -10.58 -1.02
N ALA A 248 1.66 -9.66 -1.97
CA ALA A 248 2.75 -9.18 -2.80
C ALA A 248 3.91 -8.63 -1.98
N ILE A 249 3.62 -7.85 -0.94
CA ILE A 249 4.65 -7.16 -0.15
C ILE A 249 5.20 -8.04 0.99
N ASN A 250 4.37 -8.87 1.62
CA ASN A 250 4.79 -9.58 2.84
C ASN A 250 5.33 -10.98 2.60
N GLU A 251 4.87 -11.67 1.55
CA GLU A 251 5.09 -13.11 1.36
C GLU A 251 6.18 -13.39 0.32
N TRP A 252 7.42 -13.00 0.65
CA TRP A 252 8.65 -13.41 -0.05
C TRP A 252 9.89 -13.07 0.75
#